data_AF-A0A0N4YQ43-F1
#
_entry.id   AF-A0A0N4YQ43-F1
#
_cell.length_a   1.000
_cell.length_b   1.000
_cell.length_c   1.000
_cell.angle_alpha   90.00
_cell.angle_beta   90.00
_cell.angle_gamma   90.00
#
_symmetry.space_group_name_H-M   'P 1'
#
loop_
_entity.id
_entity.type
_entity.pdbx_description
1 polymer ?
#
loop_
_entity_poly.entity_id
_entity_poly.type
_entity_poly.pdbx_seq_one_letter_code
_entity_poly.pdbx_strand_id
1 'polypeptide(L)'
;MKMNVVDDLVIRSEPAYTESDPTPDAIGLEFVRQYYTILSKSPGCVHKFYSHESVFVHNDVTVVGQQKIKNCIEQLVEANNRFKIHSVKF
;
A
#
# COMPACT_ATOMS: atom_id res chain seq x y z
N MET A 1 -49.50 -17.59 -3.88
CA MET A 1 -48.39 -17.85 -2.96
C MET A 1 -47.46 -16.64 -3.03
N LYS A 2 -47.33 -15.89 -1.92
CA LYS A 2 -46.50 -14.67 -1.85
C LYS A 2 -45.03 -15.09 -1.84
N MET A 3 -44.24 -14.57 -2.77
CA MET A 3 -42.78 -14.74 -2.74
C MET A 3 -42.26 -13.82 -1.63
N ASN A 4 -41.80 -14.42 -0.54
CA ASN A 4 -41.17 -13.70 0.55
C ASN A 4 -39.79 -13.25 0.08
N VAL A 5 -39.59 -11.93 0.02
CA VAL A 5 -38.29 -11.27 -0.11
C VAL A 5 -37.63 -11.32 1.26
N VAL A 6 -37.01 -12.45 1.57
CA VAL A 6 -35.98 -12.64 2.61
C VAL A 6 -35.12 -13.76 1.99
N ASP A 7 -33.89 -13.53 1.55
CA ASP A 7 -32.71 -13.34 2.38
C ASP A 7 -31.63 -12.61 1.57
N ASP A 8 -31.61 -11.27 1.61
CA ASP A 8 -30.43 -10.48 1.17
C ASP A 8 -29.64 -9.95 2.38
N LEU A 9 -29.73 -10.65 3.52
CA LEU A 9 -28.89 -10.34 4.67
C LEU A 9 -27.58 -11.12 4.58
N VAL A 10 -26.79 -10.84 3.54
CA VAL A 10 -25.33 -10.98 3.67
C VAL A 10 -24.91 -9.91 4.67
N ILE A 11 -24.88 -10.32 5.94
CA ILE A 11 -24.17 -9.64 7.00
C ILE A 11 -22.73 -9.52 6.51
N ARG A 12 -22.40 -8.38 5.90
CA ARG A 12 -21.02 -7.93 5.81
C ARG A 12 -20.61 -7.70 7.26
N SER A 13 -20.02 -8.71 7.89
CA SER A 13 -19.41 -8.57 9.20
C SER A 13 -18.38 -7.45 9.10
N GLU A 14 -18.73 -6.26 9.57
CA GLU A 14 -17.76 -5.18 9.73
C GLU A 14 -16.68 -5.70 10.67
N PRO A 15 -15.39 -5.56 10.30
CA PRO A 15 -14.32 -5.97 11.20
C PRO A 15 -14.47 -5.16 12.50
N ALA A 16 -14.61 -5.86 13.62
CA ALA A 16 -14.69 -5.24 14.92
C ALA A 16 -13.32 -4.66 15.28
N TYR A 17 -13.10 -3.39 14.99
CA TYR A 17 -11.94 -2.64 15.47
C TYR A 17 -12.05 -2.49 17.00
N THR A 18 -11.05 -2.98 17.71
CA THR A 18 -10.90 -2.82 19.16
C THR A 18 -10.22 -1.48 19.47
N GLU A 19 -10.36 -0.98 20.70
CA GLU A 19 -9.62 0.23 21.14
C GLU A 19 -8.09 0.07 21.08
N SER A 20 -7.59 -1.17 20.98
CA SER A 20 -6.17 -1.48 20.81
C SER A 20 -5.69 -1.48 19.35
N ASP A 21 -6.60 -1.46 18.36
CA ASP A 21 -6.21 -1.43 16.96
C ASP A 21 -5.61 -0.07 16.59
N PRO A 22 -4.51 -0.05 15.80
CA PRO A 22 -3.91 1.19 15.37
C PRO A 22 -4.89 1.96 14.48
N THR A 23 -4.96 3.27 14.69
CA THR A 23 -5.77 4.15 13.83
C THR A 23 -5.24 4.13 12.39
N PRO A 24 -6.08 4.42 11.38
CA PRO A 24 -5.62 4.55 10.00
C PRO A 24 -4.43 5.50 9.84
N ASP A 25 -4.41 6.61 10.58
CA ASP A 25 -3.29 7.57 10.60
C ASP A 25 -2.02 6.94 11.16
N ALA A 26 -2.12 6.17 12.24
CA ALA A 26 -0.98 5.46 12.83
C ALA A 26 -0.41 4.41 11.86
N ILE A 27 -1.28 3.66 11.18
CA ILE A 27 -0.89 2.69 10.15
C ILE A 27 -0.20 3.41 8.99
N GLY A 28 -0.79 4.51 8.50
CA GLY A 28 -0.25 5.30 7.41
C GLY A 28 1.12 5.90 7.73
N LEU A 29 1.31 6.41 8.95
CA LEU A 29 2.59 6.94 9.43
C LEU A 29 3.67 5.85 9.42
N GLU A 30 3.36 4.67 9.97
CA GLU A 30 4.33 3.58 10.02
C GLU A 30 4.61 3.01 8.63
N PHE A 31 3.61 2.94 7.75
CA PHE A 31 3.79 2.58 6.35
C PHE A 31 4.78 3.53 5.66
N VAL A 32 4.59 4.85 5.77
CA VAL A 32 5.51 5.84 5.19
C VAL A 32 6.92 5.67 5.75
N ARG A 33 7.07 5.50 7.07
CA ARG A 33 8.38 5.31 7.71
C ARG A 33 9.09 4.05 7.19
N GLN A 34 8.38 2.93 7.15
CA GLN A 34 8.94 1.66 6.71
C GLN A 34 9.27 1.66 5.22
N TYR A 35 8.35 2.16 4.38
CA TYR A 35 8.51 2.23 2.94
C TYR A 35 9.79 2.97 2.56
N TYR A 36 9.97 4.21 3.05
CA TYR A 36 11.15 5.01 2.72
C TYR A 36 12.43 4.53 3.40
N THR A 37 12.33 3.87 4.57
CA THR A 37 13.49 3.22 5.21
C THR A 37 14.01 2.06 4.35
N ILE A 38 13.11 1.18 3.91
CA ILE A 38 13.46 0.05 3.04
C ILE A 38 13.93 0.55 1.69
N LEU A 39 13.25 1.53 1.10
CA LEU A 39 13.65 2.12 -0.18
C LEU A 39 15.08 2.68 -0.13
N SER A 40 15.48 3.32 0.97
CA SER A 40 16.83 3.87 1.13
C SER A 40 17.90 2.81 1.44
N LYS A 41 17.59 1.81 2.28
CA LYS A 41 18.58 0.82 2.78
C LYS A 41 18.64 -0.47 1.98
N SER A 42 17.54 -0.89 1.38
CA SER A 42 17.40 -2.14 0.62
C SER A 42 16.33 -1.98 -0.47
N PRO A 43 16.65 -1.26 -1.56
CA PRO A 43 15.69 -0.94 -2.62
C PRO A 43 15.06 -2.21 -3.22
N GLY A 44 15.86 -3.27 -3.36
CA GLY A 44 15.41 -4.56 -3.85
C GLY A 44 14.36 -5.26 -2.97
N CYS A 45 14.07 -4.77 -1.75
CA CYS A 45 13.01 -5.31 -0.89
C CYS A 45 11.71 -4.49 -0.91
N VAL A 46 11.69 -3.28 -1.47
CA VAL A 46 10.51 -2.40 -1.39
C VAL A 46 9.31 -2.95 -2.17
N HIS A 47 9.56 -3.80 -3.16
CA HIS A 47 8.52 -4.48 -3.94
C HIS A 47 7.58 -5.34 -3.07
N LYS A 48 7.99 -5.70 -1.84
CA LYS A 48 7.19 -6.49 -0.89
C LYS A 48 5.92 -5.76 -0.41
N PHE A 49 5.84 -4.44 -0.57
CA PHE A 49 4.63 -3.67 -0.30
C PHE A 49 3.58 -3.74 -1.42
N TYR A 50 3.90 -4.39 -2.54
CA TYR A 50 3.05 -4.46 -3.72
C TYR A 50 2.57 -5.88 -3.98
N SER A 51 1.43 -6.03 -4.66
CA SER A 51 0.89 -7.31 -5.15
C SER A 51 1.02 -7.41 -6.67
N HIS A 52 0.54 -8.51 -7.25
CA HIS A 52 0.50 -8.72 -8.69
C HIS A 52 -0.49 -7.78 -9.41
N GLU A 53 -1.44 -7.20 -8.68
CA GLU A 53 -2.43 -6.24 -9.20
C GLU A 53 -2.06 -4.78 -8.90
N SER A 54 -0.99 -4.54 -8.14
CA SER A 54 -0.57 -3.19 -7.82
C SER A 54 -0.14 -2.42 -9.07
N VAL A 55 -0.40 -1.11 -9.03
CA VAL A 55 -0.01 -0.14 -10.05
C VAL A 55 0.97 0.85 -9.41
N PHE A 56 2.10 1.07 -10.05
CA PHE A 56 3.07 2.09 -9.67
C PHE A 56 3.18 3.12 -10.79
N VAL A 57 3.02 4.39 -10.41
CA VAL A 57 3.11 5.53 -11.31
C VAL A 57 4.25 6.43 -10.84
N HIS A 58 5.18 6.73 -11.73
CA HIS A 58 6.29 7.65 -11.47
C HIS A 58 6.57 8.49 -12.71
N ASN A 59 6.35 9.81 -12.61
CA ASN A 59 6.31 10.73 -13.75
C ASN A 59 5.36 10.19 -14.84
N ASP A 60 5.84 10.04 -16.07
CA ASP A 60 5.07 9.51 -17.21
C ASP A 60 5.11 7.97 -17.32
N VAL A 61 5.74 7.28 -16.37
CA VAL A 61 5.88 5.82 -16.37
C VAL A 61 4.82 5.19 -15.48
N THR A 62 4.02 4.29 -16.05
CA THR A 62 3.07 3.45 -15.33
C THR A 62 3.45 1.98 -15.52
N VAL A 63 3.61 1.25 -14.40
CA VAL A 63 3.88 -0.19 -14.43
C VAL A 63 2.90 -0.94 -13.54
N VAL A 64 2.51 -2.13 -13.99
CA VAL A 64 1.55 -3.00 -13.29
C VAL A 64 2.24 -4.31 -12.91
N GLY A 65 2.04 -4.71 -11.67
CA GLY A 65 2.50 -5.97 -11.11
C GLY A 65 3.86 -5.88 -10.41
N GLN A 66 3.95 -6.55 -9.25
CA GLN A 66 5.07 -6.51 -8.31
C GLN A 66 6.46 -6.61 -8.96
N GLN A 67 6.66 -7.54 -9.91
CA GLN A 67 7.97 -7.73 -10.54
C GLN A 67 8.37 -6.54 -11.44
N LYS A 68 7.42 -5.97 -12.20
CA LYS A 68 7.69 -4.78 -13.03
C LYS A 68 7.95 -3.56 -12.15
N ILE A 69 7.21 -3.45 -11.04
CA ILE A 69 7.41 -2.40 -10.03
C ILE A 69 8.81 -2.52 -9.41
N LYS A 70 9.25 -3.72 -9.01
CA LYS A 70 10.59 -3.98 -8.49
C LYS A 70 11.66 -3.43 -9.43
N ASN A 71 11.62 -3.84 -10.70
CA ASN A 71 12.62 -3.47 -11.70
C ASN A 71 12.62 -1.95 -11.94
N CYS A 72 11.45 -1.32 -11.96
CA CYS A 72 11.31 0.13 -12.12
C CYS A 72 11.94 0.89 -10.93
N ILE A 73 11.65 0.47 -9.70
CA ILE A 73 12.16 1.14 -8.50
C ILE A 73 13.68 0.96 -8.35
N GLU A 74 14.23 -0.22 -8.66
CA GLU A 74 15.69 -0.45 -8.62
C GLU A 74 16.44 0.53 -9.53
N GLN A 75 15.95 0.76 -10.75
CA GLN A 75 16.54 1.75 -11.68
C GLN A 75 16.43 3.19 -11.16
N LEU A 76 15.32 3.55 -10.50
CA LEU A 76 15.12 4.89 -9.95
C LEU A 76 16.04 5.17 -8.75
N VAL A 77 16.20 4.19 -7.85
CA VAL A 77 16.97 4.38 -6.62
C VAL A 77 18.47 4.37 -6.86
N GLU A 78 18.95 3.63 -7.87
CA GLU A 78 20.33 3.75 -8.35
C GLU A 78 20.67 5.19 -8.78
N ALA A 79 19.70 5.92 -9.32
CA ALA A 79 19.88 7.31 -9.71
C ALA A 79 19.82 8.30 -8.54
N ASN A 80 19.01 8.03 -7.50
CA ASN A 80 18.88 8.89 -6.32
C ASN A 80 18.24 8.16 -5.11
N ASN A 81 18.96 8.08 -3.99
CA ASN A 81 18.54 7.30 -2.82
C ASN A 81 18.33 8.13 -1.53
N ARG A 82 18.39 9.47 -1.62
CA ARG A 82 18.28 10.35 -0.45
C ARG A 82 16.87 10.93 -0.32
N PHE A 83 16.11 10.40 0.62
CA PHE A 83 14.74 10.85 0.90
C PHE A 83 14.68 11.69 2.18
N LYS A 84 13.88 12.76 2.16
CA LYS A 84 13.52 13.56 3.34
C LYS A 84 12.01 13.79 3.32
N ILE A 85 11.34 13.39 4.39
CA ILE A 85 9.89 13.53 4.54
C ILE A 85 9.63 14.80 5.35
N HIS A 86 8.93 15.76 4.76
CA HIS A 86 8.62 17.05 5.40
C HIS A 86 7.20 17.10 5.99
N SER A 87 6.27 16.33 5.44
CA SER A 87 4.88 16.28 5.89
C SER A 87 4.26 14.97 5.40
N VAL A 88 3.34 14.42 6.19
CA VAL A 88 2.44 13.33 5.80
C VAL A 88 1.03 13.83 6.11
N LYS A 89 0.12 13.70 5.14
CA LYS A 89 -1.28 14.09 5.27
C LYS A 89 -2.15 12.85 5.08
N PHE A 90 -3.14 12.70 5.94
CA PHE A 90 -4.17 11.68 5.89
C PHE A 90 -5.52 12.35 5.66
#